data_AF-S8CI78-F1
#
_entry.id   AF-S8CI78-F1
#
_cell.length_a   1.000
_cell.length_b   1.000
_cell.length_c   1.000
_cell.angle_alpha   90.00
_cell.angle_beta   90.00
_cell.angle_gamma   90.00
#
_symmetry.space_group_name_H-M   'P 1'
#
loop_
_entity.id
_entity.type
_entity.pdbx_description
1 polymer ?
#
loop_
_entity_poly.entity_id
_entity_poly.type
_entity_poly.pdbx_seq_one_letter_code
_entity_poly.pdbx_strand_id
1 'polypeptide(L)'
;TEWFGTGKMYASVFEINWSDVAVALEELSDSGEFKGTGYLNFDEEEMNRWNDIFPDSEHVPLVLDHVPSDVTWEALYPEWIDEEEEFEVSACPALPRIRFHGKPRLDLIAVKLPCNRALNNWSRDVVRFHLQIEVARVAAMVKGYRRPVYVVLMTECFPMPNLFGCKDLVVRRGNVWVYKPEPDELRQKLRVPVGSCELAVALNDK
;
A
#
# COMPACT_ATOMS: atom_id res chain seq x y z
N THR A 1 -27.69 -1.86 11.41
CA THR A 1 -26.52 -1.09 11.89
C THR A 1 -25.29 -1.57 11.13
N GLU A 2 -25.17 -1.41 9.82
CA GLU A 2 -25.21 -0.18 9.01
C GLU A 2 -24.12 0.81 9.42
N TRP A 3 -22.88 0.50 9.03
CA TRP A 3 -21.71 1.40 8.95
C TRP A 3 -20.76 0.86 7.87
N PHE A 4 -21.14 0.94 6.59
CA PHE A 4 -20.16 0.86 5.51
C PHE A 4 -19.75 2.29 5.19
N GLY A 5 -18.56 2.67 5.69
CA GLY A 5 -18.01 4.00 5.57
C GLY A 5 -17.69 4.37 4.13
N THR A 6 -18.64 5.00 3.47
CA THR A 6 -18.46 5.65 2.17
C THR A 6 -17.81 7.01 2.40
N GLY A 7 -16.55 7.20 1.99
CA GLY A 7 -15.97 8.55 1.91
C GLY A 7 -14.46 8.73 2.11
N LYS A 8 -13.65 7.66 2.19
CA LYS A 8 -12.18 7.79 2.35
C LYS A 8 -11.38 6.99 1.33
N MET A 9 -11.86 6.96 0.10
CA MET A 9 -11.09 6.42 -1.02
C MET A 9 -10.49 7.55 -1.85
N TYR A 10 -9.28 7.31 -2.30
CA TYR A 10 -8.68 8.13 -3.33
C TYR A 10 -9.33 7.82 -4.68
N ALA A 11 -9.75 8.88 -5.37
CA ALA A 11 -10.27 8.75 -6.73
C ALA A 11 -9.22 8.08 -7.63
N SER A 12 -9.68 7.11 -8.41
CA SER A 12 -8.86 6.41 -9.40
C SER A 12 -9.70 6.15 -10.63
N VAL A 13 -9.18 6.57 -11.79
CA VAL A 13 -9.79 6.30 -13.11
C VAL A 13 -9.41 4.92 -13.66
N PHE A 14 -8.61 4.16 -12.89
CA PHE A 14 -8.20 2.82 -13.28
C PHE A 14 -9.37 1.84 -13.16
N GLU A 15 -9.67 1.14 -14.25
CA GLU A 15 -10.66 0.07 -14.28
C GLU A 15 -9.97 -1.29 -14.10
N ILE A 16 -10.50 -2.11 -13.19
CA ILE A 16 -9.94 -3.43 -12.89
C ILE A 16 -10.40 -4.43 -13.95
N ASN A 17 -9.44 -5.10 -14.58
CA ASN A 17 -9.74 -6.28 -15.39
C ASN A 17 -9.85 -7.53 -14.50
N TRP A 18 -11.08 -7.88 -14.11
CA TRP A 18 -11.35 -9.01 -13.22
C TRP A 18 -10.98 -10.38 -13.79
N SER A 19 -10.91 -10.55 -15.13
CA SER A 19 -10.45 -11.81 -15.72
C SER A 19 -8.95 -12.00 -15.50
N ASP A 20 -8.15 -10.93 -15.65
CA ASP A 20 -6.71 -10.95 -15.33
C ASP A 20 -6.49 -11.23 -13.84
N VAL A 21 -7.35 -10.68 -12.96
CA VAL A 21 -7.31 -10.95 -11.51
C VAL A 21 -7.55 -12.43 -11.22
N ALA A 22 -8.63 -13.01 -11.76
CA ALA A 22 -8.96 -14.41 -11.54
C ALA A 22 -7.81 -15.33 -12.00
N VAL A 23 -7.30 -15.13 -13.22
CA VAL A 23 -6.17 -15.91 -13.77
C VAL A 23 -4.92 -15.75 -12.90
N ALA A 24 -4.60 -14.54 -12.46
CA ALA A 24 -3.42 -14.30 -11.63
C ALA A 24 -3.48 -15.01 -10.27
N LEU A 25 -4.68 -15.17 -9.70
CA LEU A 25 -4.88 -15.80 -8.40
C LEU A 25 -4.96 -17.33 -8.49
N GLU A 26 -5.49 -17.87 -9.59
CA GLU A 26 -5.46 -19.31 -9.88
C GLU A 26 -4.02 -19.86 -9.99
N GLU A 27 -3.07 -19.02 -10.43
CA GLU A 27 -1.64 -19.38 -10.46
C GLU A 27 -0.99 -19.50 -9.08
N LEU A 28 -1.64 -19.02 -8.02
CA LEU A 28 -1.14 -19.16 -6.65
C LEU A 28 -1.53 -20.53 -6.08
N SER A 29 -0.55 -21.33 -5.69
CA SER A 29 -0.75 -22.69 -5.15
C SER A 29 -1.66 -22.75 -3.93
N ASP A 30 -1.74 -21.65 -3.17
CA ASP A 30 -2.39 -21.59 -1.85
C ASP A 30 -3.69 -20.77 -1.88
N SER A 31 -4.16 -20.33 -3.06
CA SER A 31 -5.31 -19.41 -3.19
C SER A 31 -6.61 -19.94 -2.59
N GLY A 32 -6.83 -21.25 -2.62
CA GLY A 32 -7.99 -21.90 -2.00
C GLY A 32 -7.96 -21.97 -0.47
N GLU A 33 -6.85 -21.58 0.18
CA GLU A 33 -6.68 -21.66 1.63
C GLU A 33 -6.68 -20.29 2.33
N PHE A 34 -6.88 -19.21 1.60
CA PHE A 34 -6.89 -17.85 2.16
C PHE A 34 -8.02 -17.71 3.18
N LYS A 35 -7.66 -17.32 4.40
CA LYS A 35 -8.58 -17.15 5.53
C LYS A 35 -8.88 -15.69 5.84
N GLY A 36 -8.01 -14.78 5.41
CA GLY A 36 -8.25 -13.35 5.56
C GLY A 36 -7.76 -12.58 4.34
N THR A 37 -8.59 -11.68 3.85
CA THR A 37 -8.28 -10.82 2.71
C THR A 37 -8.48 -9.35 3.08
N GLY A 38 -7.44 -8.53 2.91
CA GLY A 38 -7.49 -7.09 3.13
C GLY A 38 -7.74 -6.33 1.84
N TYR A 39 -8.60 -5.33 1.88
CA TYR A 39 -8.92 -4.48 0.72
C TYR A 39 -8.62 -3.02 1.02
N LEU A 40 -7.79 -2.39 0.18
CA LEU A 40 -7.51 -0.97 0.28
C LEU A 40 -7.86 -0.24 -1.02
N ASN A 41 -8.59 0.87 -0.87
CA ASN A 41 -8.94 1.77 -1.96
C ASN A 41 -9.86 1.16 -3.05
N PHE A 42 -10.82 0.32 -2.65
CA PHE A 42 -11.85 -0.26 -3.54
C PHE A 42 -13.25 0.25 -3.19
N ASP A 43 -14.06 0.47 -4.22
CA ASP A 43 -15.46 0.83 -4.02
C ASP A 43 -16.30 -0.41 -3.62
N GLU A 44 -17.57 -0.18 -3.33
CA GLU A 44 -18.47 -1.24 -2.86
C GLU A 44 -18.67 -2.34 -3.91
N GLU A 45 -18.78 -1.99 -5.19
CA GLU A 45 -18.95 -2.97 -6.27
C GLU A 45 -17.69 -3.81 -6.44
N GLU A 46 -16.52 -3.18 -6.38
CA GLU A 46 -15.23 -3.84 -6.44
C GLU A 46 -14.99 -4.76 -5.23
N MET A 47 -15.36 -4.33 -4.01
CA MET A 47 -15.31 -5.20 -2.83
C MET A 47 -16.24 -6.40 -2.96
N ASN A 48 -17.43 -6.23 -3.53
CA ASN A 48 -18.35 -7.35 -3.78
C ASN A 48 -17.76 -8.37 -4.78
N ARG A 49 -17.05 -7.91 -5.82
CA ARG A 49 -16.33 -8.82 -6.74
C ARG A 49 -15.24 -9.62 -6.04
N TRP A 50 -14.54 -9.02 -5.08
CA TRP A 50 -13.57 -9.75 -4.28
C TRP A 50 -14.21 -10.80 -3.38
N ASN A 51 -15.42 -10.53 -2.84
CA ASN A 51 -16.20 -11.50 -2.08
C ASN A 51 -16.57 -12.73 -2.93
N ASP A 52 -16.90 -12.53 -4.20
CA ASP A 52 -17.22 -13.62 -5.12
C ASP A 52 -16.01 -14.53 -5.41
N ILE A 53 -14.79 -13.96 -5.45
CA ILE A 53 -13.55 -14.72 -5.69
C ILE A 53 -13.16 -15.55 -4.45
N PHE A 54 -13.33 -15.00 -3.25
CA PHE A 54 -12.95 -15.65 -1.99
C PHE A 54 -14.13 -15.71 -1.00
N PRO A 55 -15.19 -16.47 -1.28
CA PRO A 55 -16.42 -16.44 -0.47
C PRO A 55 -16.21 -16.93 0.97
N ASP A 56 -15.21 -17.80 1.19
CA ASP A 56 -14.90 -18.40 2.49
C ASP A 56 -13.82 -17.63 3.29
N SER A 57 -13.29 -16.53 2.75
CA SER A 57 -12.29 -15.68 3.43
C SER A 57 -12.96 -14.62 4.30
N GLU A 58 -12.32 -14.24 5.41
CA GLU A 58 -12.73 -13.07 6.18
C GLU A 58 -12.27 -11.79 5.44
N HIS A 59 -13.25 -11.01 4.99
CA HIS A 59 -13.03 -9.80 4.20
C HIS A 59 -12.85 -8.58 5.11
N VAL A 60 -11.68 -7.93 5.02
CA VAL A 60 -11.30 -6.81 5.89
C VAL A 60 -11.10 -5.54 5.07
N PRO A 61 -12.05 -4.60 5.07
CA PRO A 61 -11.84 -3.29 4.47
C PRO A 61 -10.80 -2.51 5.29
N LEU A 62 -9.68 -2.19 4.67
CA LEU A 62 -8.61 -1.38 5.26
C LEU A 62 -8.93 0.09 5.01
N VAL A 63 -9.19 0.82 6.10
CA VAL A 63 -9.53 2.25 6.05
C VAL A 63 -8.26 3.08 6.21
N LEU A 64 -8.03 3.99 5.26
CA LEU A 64 -6.92 4.93 5.27
C LEU A 64 -7.45 6.36 5.14
N ASP A 65 -7.06 7.23 6.07
CA ASP A 65 -7.37 8.65 5.97
C ASP A 65 -6.59 9.29 4.83
N HIS A 66 -7.20 10.26 4.14
CA HIS A 66 -6.53 10.98 3.07
C HIS A 66 -5.38 11.82 3.64
N VAL A 67 -4.27 11.78 2.92
CA VAL A 67 -3.18 12.73 3.05
C VAL A 67 -3.74 14.13 2.84
N PRO A 68 -3.39 15.11 3.70
CA PRO A 68 -3.76 16.50 3.51
C PRO A 68 -3.34 17.00 2.11
N SER A 69 -4.20 17.80 1.47
CA SER A 69 -4.02 18.22 0.07
C SER A 69 -2.80 19.12 -0.16
N ASP A 70 -2.26 19.70 0.90
CA ASP A 70 -1.06 20.54 0.93
C ASP A 70 0.25 19.75 1.04
N VAL A 71 0.20 18.44 1.29
CA VAL A 71 1.40 17.59 1.29
C VAL A 71 1.82 17.29 -0.13
N THR A 72 2.98 17.80 -0.53
CA THR A 72 3.59 17.56 -1.83
C THR A 72 4.72 16.53 -1.74
N TRP A 73 5.17 16.05 -2.90
CA TRP A 73 6.35 15.20 -2.97
C TRP A 73 7.60 15.93 -2.48
N GLU A 74 7.75 17.19 -2.84
CA GLU A 74 8.87 18.05 -2.46
C GLU A 74 8.89 18.34 -0.95
N ALA A 75 7.73 18.34 -0.29
CA ALA A 75 7.66 18.45 1.16
C ALA A 75 8.17 17.18 1.85
N LEU A 76 7.93 15.99 1.27
CA LEU A 76 8.43 14.70 1.80
C LEU A 76 9.90 14.45 1.42
N TYR A 77 10.27 14.84 0.21
CA TYR A 77 11.59 14.61 -0.38
C TYR A 77 12.15 15.91 -0.97
N PRO A 78 12.57 16.87 -0.10
CA PRO A 78 13.18 18.11 -0.56
C PRO A 78 14.54 17.85 -1.22
N GLU A 79 14.94 18.77 -2.11
CA GLU A 79 16.25 18.70 -2.78
C GLU A 79 17.42 18.88 -1.82
N TRP A 80 17.20 19.65 -0.75
CA TRP A 80 18.16 19.91 0.31
C TRP A 80 17.48 19.72 1.66
N ILE A 81 18.21 19.11 2.58
CA ILE A 81 17.84 19.03 3.99
C ILE A 81 18.88 19.81 4.78
N ASP A 82 18.42 20.59 5.75
CA ASP A 82 19.31 21.20 6.72
C ASP A 82 19.64 20.13 7.76
N GLU A 83 20.71 19.37 7.50
CA GLU A 83 21.09 18.22 8.32
C GLU A 83 21.39 18.62 9.78
N GLU A 84 21.84 19.85 10.00
CA GLU A 84 22.20 20.41 11.30
C GLU A 84 21.10 21.32 11.91
N GLU A 85 19.92 21.46 11.28
CA GLU A 85 18.82 22.34 11.71
C GLU A 85 19.27 23.76 12.12
N GLU A 86 20.29 24.32 11.44
CA GLU A 86 20.78 25.68 11.71
C GLU A 86 19.74 26.77 11.34
N PHE A 87 18.76 26.43 10.49
CA PHE A 87 17.72 27.30 9.99
C PHE A 87 16.32 26.81 10.37
N GLU A 88 15.32 27.71 10.37
CA GLU A 88 13.92 27.31 10.56
C GLU A 88 13.43 26.48 9.35
N VAL A 89 13.50 25.15 9.48
CA VAL A 89 12.96 24.22 8.49
C VAL A 89 11.49 23.94 8.77
N SER A 90 10.67 23.89 7.71
CA SER A 90 9.31 23.39 7.80
C SER A 90 9.29 21.93 8.28
N ALA A 91 8.50 21.64 9.32
CA ALA A 91 8.35 20.29 9.85
C ALA A 91 7.90 19.29 8.77
N CYS A 92 8.50 18.10 8.79
CA CYS A 92 8.17 17.03 7.85
C CYS A 92 6.71 16.58 8.01
N PRO A 93 5.91 16.52 6.92
CA PRO A 93 4.49 16.18 7.03
C PRO A 93 4.26 14.75 7.51
N ALA A 94 3.42 14.59 8.53
CA ALA A 94 3.01 13.26 8.99
C ALA A 94 1.96 12.66 8.04
N LEU A 95 2.24 11.45 7.54
CA LEU A 95 1.25 10.70 6.77
C LEU A 95 0.32 9.92 7.69
N PRO A 96 -1.01 9.91 7.43
CA PRO A 96 -1.94 9.07 8.15
C PRO A 96 -1.57 7.58 8.08
N ARG A 97 -2.13 6.76 8.98
CA ARG A 97 -1.83 5.32 9.02
C ARG A 97 -3.09 4.50 9.07
N ILE A 98 -3.07 3.33 8.43
CA ILE A 98 -4.12 2.32 8.56
C ILE A 98 -4.15 1.85 10.01
N ARG A 99 -5.33 1.93 10.64
CA ARG A 99 -5.56 1.39 11.97
C ARG A 99 -5.91 -0.09 11.86
N PHE A 100 -4.90 -0.93 11.73
CA PHE A 100 -5.05 -2.38 11.71
C PHE A 100 -4.24 -3.03 12.84
N HIS A 101 -4.88 -3.90 13.61
CA HIS A 101 -4.27 -4.50 14.81
C HIS A 101 -3.72 -5.92 14.57
N GLY A 102 -3.55 -6.33 13.32
CA GLY A 102 -3.00 -7.64 12.96
C GLY A 102 -3.99 -8.80 13.12
N LYS A 103 -5.28 -8.51 13.27
CA LYS A 103 -6.36 -9.51 13.37
C LYS A 103 -7.57 -9.07 12.51
N PRO A 104 -8.20 -9.99 11.76
CA PRO A 104 -7.74 -11.37 11.49
C PRO A 104 -6.39 -11.39 10.78
N ARG A 105 -5.73 -12.54 10.68
CA ARG A 105 -4.50 -12.64 9.89
C ARG A 105 -4.89 -12.51 8.41
N LEU A 106 -4.21 -11.63 7.68
CA LEU A 106 -4.40 -11.48 6.24
C LEU A 106 -3.41 -12.38 5.50
N ASP A 107 -3.92 -13.20 4.59
CA ASP A 107 -3.14 -14.02 3.67
C ASP A 107 -2.99 -13.32 2.31
N LEU A 108 -3.96 -12.46 1.95
CA LEU A 108 -3.91 -11.62 0.75
C LEU A 108 -4.29 -10.17 1.10
N ILE A 109 -3.56 -9.20 0.54
CA ILE A 109 -3.85 -7.78 0.66
C ILE A 109 -3.94 -7.21 -0.76
N ALA A 110 -5.16 -6.88 -1.19
CA ALA A 110 -5.43 -6.23 -2.46
C ALA A 110 -5.44 -4.71 -2.28
N VAL A 111 -4.89 -3.99 -3.25
CA VAL A 111 -4.94 -2.52 -3.33
C VAL A 111 -5.09 -2.04 -4.76
N LYS A 112 -6.02 -1.10 -4.96
CA LYS A 112 -6.16 -0.33 -6.20
C LYS A 112 -5.36 0.95 -6.10
N LEU A 113 -4.35 1.10 -6.96
CA LEU A 113 -3.53 2.31 -6.95
C LEU A 113 -3.96 3.25 -8.08
N PRO A 114 -4.14 4.55 -7.82
CA PRO A 114 -4.28 5.51 -8.89
C PRO A 114 -2.99 5.55 -9.73
N CYS A 115 -3.17 5.82 -11.02
CA CYS A 115 -2.09 5.99 -11.97
C CYS A 115 -2.54 7.02 -13.01
N ASN A 116 -1.86 8.17 -13.04
CA ASN A 116 -2.08 9.18 -14.05
C ASN A 116 -0.84 9.29 -14.94
N ARG A 117 -0.78 8.47 -16.00
CA ARG A 117 0.35 8.48 -16.94
C ARG A 117 0.48 9.77 -17.74
N ALA A 118 -0.57 10.61 -17.80
CA ALA A 118 -0.50 11.90 -18.48
C ALA A 118 0.37 12.92 -17.72
N LEU A 119 0.60 12.69 -16.42
CA LEU A 119 1.54 13.47 -15.63
C LEU A 119 2.95 12.86 -15.76
N ASN A 120 3.91 13.68 -16.20
CA ASN A 120 5.32 13.27 -16.35
C ASN A 120 5.98 12.82 -15.03
N ASN A 121 5.34 13.05 -13.88
CA ASN A 121 5.82 12.76 -12.54
C ASN A 121 4.94 11.75 -11.78
N TRP A 122 4.21 10.86 -12.47
CA TRP A 122 3.36 9.83 -11.83
C TRP A 122 4.09 8.97 -10.78
N SER A 123 5.40 8.84 -10.87
CA SER A 123 6.25 8.11 -9.90
C SER A 123 6.44 8.86 -8.58
N ARG A 124 6.18 10.18 -8.56
CA ARG A 124 6.24 11.08 -7.41
C ARG A 124 4.85 11.45 -6.88
N ASP A 125 3.84 10.65 -7.21
CA ASP A 125 2.48 10.84 -6.72
C ASP A 125 2.36 10.42 -5.25
N VAL A 126 2.04 11.38 -4.36
CA VAL A 126 1.99 11.18 -2.90
C VAL A 126 0.92 10.17 -2.50
N VAL A 127 -0.21 10.15 -3.20
CA VAL A 127 -1.32 9.23 -2.91
C VAL A 127 -0.90 7.78 -3.18
N ARG A 128 -0.34 7.55 -4.37
CA ARG A 128 0.19 6.26 -4.80
C ARG A 128 1.31 5.79 -3.88
N PHE A 129 2.17 6.70 -3.45
CA PHE A 129 3.24 6.45 -2.50
C PHE A 129 2.69 6.00 -1.15
N HIS A 130 1.74 6.77 -0.60
CA HIS A 130 1.10 6.51 0.69
C HIS A 130 0.38 5.16 0.74
N LEU A 131 -0.45 4.85 -0.26
CA LEU A 131 -1.17 3.56 -0.35
C LEU A 131 -0.22 2.37 -0.30
N GLN A 132 0.89 2.43 -1.03
CA GLN A 132 1.86 1.33 -1.08
C GLN A 132 2.66 1.17 0.22
N ILE A 133 3.01 2.27 0.90
CA ILE A 133 3.65 2.20 2.22
C ILE A 133 2.73 1.56 3.24
N GLU A 134 1.46 1.94 3.25
CA GLU A 134 0.52 1.43 4.23
C GLU A 134 0.17 -0.04 3.97
N VAL A 135 0.06 -0.45 2.71
CA VAL A 135 -0.05 -1.88 2.35
C VAL A 135 1.19 -2.66 2.77
N ALA A 136 2.39 -2.12 2.56
CA ALA A 136 3.62 -2.73 3.03
C ALA A 136 3.66 -2.84 4.56
N ARG A 137 3.16 -1.84 5.30
CA ARG A 137 3.03 -1.88 6.77
C ARG A 137 2.07 -2.96 7.23
N VAL A 138 0.91 -3.07 6.60
CA VAL A 138 -0.07 -4.13 6.93
C VAL A 138 0.52 -5.51 6.62
N ALA A 139 1.17 -5.69 5.47
CA ALA A 139 1.87 -6.95 5.13
C ALA A 139 2.97 -7.28 6.14
N ALA A 140 3.73 -6.27 6.58
CA ALA A 140 4.76 -6.39 7.61
C ALA A 140 4.19 -6.72 9.01
N MET A 141 2.90 -6.55 9.28
CA MET A 141 2.30 -6.95 10.57
C MET A 141 1.99 -8.45 10.64
N VAL A 142 1.94 -9.14 9.49
CA VAL A 142 1.60 -10.56 9.42
C VAL A 142 2.69 -11.39 10.13
N LYS A 143 2.27 -12.14 11.17
CA LYS A 143 3.15 -12.99 11.98
C LYS A 143 2.97 -14.45 11.62
N GLY A 144 4.08 -15.19 11.54
CA GLY A 144 4.09 -16.65 11.44
C GLY A 144 4.68 -17.15 10.12
N TYR A 145 5.81 -17.86 10.22
CA TYR A 145 6.62 -18.40 9.12
C TYR A 145 5.93 -19.49 8.28
N ARG A 146 4.72 -19.93 8.64
CA ARG A 146 4.07 -21.11 8.03
C ARG A 146 3.21 -20.81 6.83
N ARG A 147 2.76 -19.56 6.64
CA ARG A 147 1.95 -19.15 5.49
C ARG A 147 2.50 -17.83 4.94
N PRO A 148 2.65 -17.70 3.61
CA PRO A 148 3.03 -16.43 3.01
C PRO A 148 1.91 -15.39 3.15
N VAL A 149 2.26 -14.13 2.91
CA VAL A 149 1.30 -13.06 2.63
C VAL A 149 1.48 -12.63 1.17
N TYR A 150 0.39 -12.47 0.45
CA TYR A 150 0.39 -11.96 -0.91
C TYR A 150 -0.08 -10.52 -0.93
N VAL A 151 0.58 -9.69 -1.73
CA VAL A 151 0.17 -8.30 -1.98
C VAL A 151 -0.19 -8.17 -3.46
N VAL A 152 -1.44 -7.82 -3.74
CA VAL A 152 -1.95 -7.62 -5.10
C VAL A 152 -2.10 -6.13 -5.37
N LEU A 153 -1.26 -5.59 -6.26
CA LEU A 153 -1.32 -4.21 -6.71
C LEU A 153 -2.03 -4.15 -8.07
N MET A 154 -3.15 -3.45 -8.11
CA MET A 154 -3.92 -3.18 -9.32
C MET A 154 -3.60 -1.79 -9.84
N THR A 155 -2.80 -1.74 -10.92
CA THR A 155 -2.23 -0.50 -11.42
C THR A 155 -1.61 -0.64 -12.81
N GLU A 156 -1.81 0.39 -13.64
CA GLU A 156 -1.06 0.56 -14.89
C GLU A 156 0.39 1.02 -14.66
N CYS A 157 0.62 1.84 -13.65
CA CYS A 157 1.94 2.37 -13.32
C CYS A 157 2.79 1.32 -12.60
N PHE A 158 4.12 1.36 -12.75
CA PHE A 158 5.00 0.43 -12.05
C PHE A 158 4.93 0.63 -10.53
N PRO A 159 4.79 -0.45 -9.74
CA PRO A 159 4.93 -0.39 -8.29
C PRO A 159 6.29 0.12 -7.85
N MET A 160 6.38 0.62 -6.62
CA MET A 160 7.63 1.11 -6.06
C MET A 160 8.65 -0.02 -5.88
N PRO A 161 9.77 -0.03 -6.62
CA PRO A 161 10.72 -1.14 -6.59
C PRO A 161 11.42 -1.28 -5.24
N ASN A 162 11.52 -0.19 -4.47
CA ASN A 162 12.12 -0.21 -3.13
C ASN A 162 11.29 -1.05 -2.14
N LEU A 163 9.96 -1.05 -2.26
CA LEU A 163 9.08 -1.87 -1.43
C LEU A 163 8.78 -3.22 -2.08
N PHE A 164 8.37 -3.20 -3.34
CA PHE A 164 7.90 -4.36 -4.11
C PHE A 164 8.86 -4.65 -5.26
N GLY A 165 9.94 -5.37 -4.96
CA GLY A 165 11.01 -5.66 -5.90
C GLY A 165 10.69 -6.84 -6.83
N CYS A 166 11.42 -6.94 -7.94
CA CYS A 166 11.24 -8.03 -8.93
C CYS A 166 11.44 -9.43 -8.35
N LYS A 167 12.28 -9.57 -7.31
CA LYS A 167 12.52 -10.86 -6.64
C LYS A 167 11.28 -11.41 -5.92
N ASP A 168 10.36 -10.53 -5.52
CA ASP A 168 9.16 -10.87 -4.77
C ASP A 168 7.93 -10.96 -5.70
N LEU A 169 8.07 -10.57 -6.97
CA LEU A 169 7.00 -10.62 -7.97
C LEU A 169 6.78 -12.08 -8.39
N VAL A 170 5.62 -12.64 -8.06
CA VAL A 170 5.29 -14.04 -8.37
C VAL A 170 4.42 -14.18 -9.62
N VAL A 171 3.48 -13.26 -9.82
CA VAL A 171 2.57 -13.28 -10.97
C VAL A 171 2.37 -11.85 -11.47
N ARG A 172 2.37 -11.68 -12.80
CA ARG A 172 1.95 -10.43 -13.44
C ARG A 172 1.05 -10.76 -14.62
N ARG A 173 -0.20 -10.29 -14.57
CA ARG A 173 -1.19 -10.41 -15.66
C ARG A 173 -1.76 -9.03 -15.95
N GLY A 174 -1.45 -8.49 -17.13
CA GLY A 174 -1.83 -7.12 -17.48
C GLY A 174 -1.37 -6.10 -16.44
N ASN A 175 -2.34 -5.45 -15.79
CA ASN A 175 -2.18 -4.44 -14.74
C ASN A 175 -2.31 -5.01 -13.31
N VAL A 176 -2.35 -6.34 -13.17
CA VAL A 176 -2.40 -7.05 -11.90
C VAL A 176 -0.99 -7.53 -11.55
N TRP A 177 -0.46 -7.05 -10.43
CA TRP A 177 0.86 -7.39 -9.93
C TRP A 177 0.72 -8.11 -8.60
N VAL A 178 1.13 -9.38 -8.53
CA VAL A 178 1.07 -10.18 -7.31
C VAL A 178 2.48 -10.37 -6.76
N TYR A 179 2.70 -9.84 -5.57
CA TYR A 179 3.95 -9.99 -4.82
C TYR A 179 3.78 -10.96 -3.67
N LYS A 180 4.86 -11.68 -3.36
CA LYS A 180 5.02 -12.50 -2.16
C LYS A 180 6.17 -11.90 -1.33
N PRO A 181 5.97 -10.74 -0.69
CA PRO A 181 7.04 -10.10 0.07
C PRO A 181 7.36 -10.88 1.34
N GLU A 182 8.61 -10.78 1.80
CA GLU A 182 8.99 -11.27 3.12
C GLU A 182 8.67 -10.21 4.20
N PRO A 183 7.79 -10.50 5.19
CA PRO A 183 7.43 -9.53 6.22
C PRO A 183 8.63 -8.98 7.01
N ASP A 184 9.65 -9.78 7.32
CA ASP A 184 10.85 -9.29 8.04
C ASP A 184 11.66 -8.29 7.20
N GLU A 185 11.76 -8.49 5.89
CA GLU A 185 12.40 -7.52 4.99
C GLU A 185 11.58 -6.22 4.86
N LEU A 186 10.26 -6.32 4.75
CA LEU A 186 9.39 -5.14 4.76
C LEU A 186 9.54 -4.36 6.06
N ARG A 187 9.60 -5.03 7.22
CA ARG A 187 9.86 -4.39 8.52
C ARG A 187 11.17 -3.62 8.52
N GLN A 188 12.22 -4.18 7.93
CA GLN A 188 13.51 -3.48 7.84
C GLN A 188 13.43 -2.23 6.95
N LYS A 189 12.81 -2.35 5.77
CA LYS A 189 12.61 -1.22 4.84
C LYS A 189 11.78 -0.10 5.47
N LEU A 190 10.74 -0.45 6.24
CA LEU A 190 9.81 0.48 6.87
C LEU A 190 10.33 1.11 8.18
N ARG A 191 11.50 0.71 8.66
CA ARG A 191 12.21 1.39 9.77
C ARG A 191 12.93 2.65 9.31
N VAL A 192 13.22 2.75 8.01
CA VAL A 192 13.82 3.93 7.42
C VAL A 192 12.77 5.04 7.39
N PRO A 193 13.16 6.30 7.63
CA PRO A 193 12.25 7.42 7.54
C PRO A 193 11.56 7.48 6.18
N VAL A 194 10.29 7.86 6.17
CA VAL A 194 9.45 7.81 4.96
C VAL A 194 9.91 8.87 3.96
N GLY A 195 10.10 10.10 4.43
CA GLY A 195 10.61 11.22 3.64
C GLY A 195 12.06 11.55 4.02
N SER A 196 12.82 12.15 3.10
CA SER A 196 14.14 12.68 3.46
C SER A 196 14.04 13.85 4.43
N CYS A 197 12.89 14.54 4.51
CA CYS A 197 12.65 15.58 5.51
C CYS A 197 12.71 15.08 6.97
N GLU A 198 12.63 13.77 7.22
CA GLU A 198 12.78 13.17 8.55
C GLU A 198 14.26 12.86 8.90
N LEU A 199 15.21 13.09 7.98
CA LEU A 199 16.63 12.77 8.17
C LEU A 199 17.43 13.89 8.83
N ALA A 200 16.86 15.09 8.96
CA ALA A 200 17.50 16.20 9.67
C ALA A 200 17.76 15.79 11.12
N VAL A 201 18.95 16.10 11.65
CA VAL A 201 19.30 15.80 13.03
C VAL A 201 18.62 16.83 13.90
N ALA A 202 17.59 16.42 14.64
CA ALA A 202 17.00 17.26 15.66
C ALA A 202 18.06 17.66 16.69
N LEU A 203 18.52 18.91 16.66
CA LEU A 203 19.36 19.50 17.71
C LEU A 203 18.47 19.83 18.91
N ASN A 204 17.84 18.82 19.50
CA ASN A 204 17.33 18.95 20.86
C ASN A 204 18.53 18.83 21.81
N ASP A 205 19.18 19.97 22.03
CA ASP A 205 20.07 20.19 23.17
C ASP A 205 19.21 20.19 24.45
N LYS A 206 19.14 19.01 25.09
CA LYS A 206 18.64 18.73 26.47
C LYS A 206 17.13 18.65 26.72
#